data_AF-A0A1F7UMJ7-F1
#
_entry.id   AF-A0A1F7UMJ7-F1
#
_cell.length_a   1.000
_cell.length_b   1.000
_cell.length_c   1.000
_cell.angle_alpha   90.00
_cell.angle_beta   90.00
_cell.angle_gamma   90.00
#
_symmetry.space_group_name_H-M   'P 1'
#
loop_
_entity.id
_entity.type
_entity.pdbx_description
1 polymer ?
#
loop_
_entity_poly.entity_id
_entity_poly.type
_entity_poly.pdbx_seq_one_letter_code
_entity_poly.pdbx_strand_id
1 'polypeptide(L)' 'MKDTVVQSSSEMNDEEIRKLIVARLSVLSSDTYASIGSEGSFSRDEMIRHVEAGDEIGKKIEEIQMEWLRSWKEKAQV' A
#
# COMPACT_ATOMS: atom_id res chain seq x y z
N MET A 1 -3.19 38.99 -12.39
CA MET A 1 -2.25 39.32 -11.30
C MET A 1 -2.36 38.22 -10.25
N LYS A 2 -1.29 37.44 -10.10
CA LYS A 2 -0.99 36.42 -9.09
C LYS A 2 -1.90 35.20 -9.01
N ASP A 3 -1.82 34.35 -10.05
CA ASP A 3 -1.93 32.91 -9.87
C ASP A 3 -0.61 32.41 -9.29
N THR A 4 -0.54 32.28 -7.97
CA THR A 4 0.55 31.57 -7.32
C THR A 4 0.01 30.97 -6.04
N VAL A 5 -0.47 29.73 -6.15
CA VAL A 5 -0.47 28.80 -5.03
C VAL A 5 0.35 27.60 -5.49
N VAL A 6 1.63 27.63 -5.12
CA VAL A 6 2.52 26.47 -5.16
C VAL A 6 2.06 25.57 -4.00
N GLN A 7 1.30 24.51 -4.28
CA GLN A 7 1.02 23.46 -3.30
C GLN A 7 1.96 22.28 -3.54
N SER A 8 3.00 22.20 -2.73
CA SER A 8 3.79 21.00 -2.51
C SER A 8 3.03 20.09 -1.53
N SER A 9 3.06 18.77 -1.79
CA SER A 9 2.41 17.64 -1.08
C SER A 9 0.94 17.38 -1.48
N SER A 10 0.71 16.56 -2.51
CA SER A 10 -0.59 15.92 -2.71
C SER A 10 -0.71 14.74 -1.73
N GLU A 11 -1.64 14.82 -0.79
CA GLU A 11 -2.10 13.64 -0.07
C GLU A 11 -2.74 12.69 -1.09
N MET A 12 -2.18 11.48 -1.25
CA MET A 12 -2.83 10.44 -2.06
C MET A 12 -4.15 10.08 -1.40
N ASN A 13 -5.22 9.98 -2.18
CA ASN A 13 -6.49 9.51 -1.63
C ASN A 13 -6.47 7.98 -1.44
N ASP A 14 -7.44 7.46 -0.68
CA ASP A 14 -7.53 6.03 -0.35
C ASP A 14 -7.61 5.12 -1.58
N GLU A 15 -8.21 5.59 -2.68
CA GLU A 15 -8.29 4.82 -3.93
C GLU A 15 -6.92 4.73 -4.62
N GLU A 16 -6.16 5.81 -4.63
CA GLU A 16 -4.80 5.85 -5.16
C GLU A 16 -3.85 4.97 -4.35
N ILE A 17 -3.98 4.98 -3.02
CA ILE A 17 -3.24 4.07 -2.13
C ILE A 17 -3.57 2.63 -2.47
N ARG A 18 -4.86 2.28 -2.55
CA ARG A 18 -5.31 0.92 -2.87
C ARG A 18 -4.77 0.44 -4.22
N LYS A 19 -4.86 1.26 -5.26
CA LYS A 19 -4.30 0.96 -6.60
C LYS A 19 -2.79 0.75 -6.55
N LEU A 20 -2.06 1.59 -5.81
CA LEU A 20 -0.62 1.44 -5.63
C LEU A 20 -0.27 0.10 -4.95
N ILE A 21 -0.99 -0.25 -3.89
CA ILE A 21 -0.76 -1.49 -3.16
C ILE A 21 -1.08 -2.71 -4.02
N VAL A 22 -2.20 -2.72 -4.74
CA VAL A 22 -2.54 -3.80 -5.69
C VAL A 22 -1.46 -3.94 -6.77
N ALA A 23 -1.02 -2.82 -7.37
CA ALA A 23 0.04 -2.85 -8.38
C ALA A 23 1.34 -3.45 -7.83
N ARG A 24 1.76 -3.05 -6.62
CA ARG A 24 2.94 -3.62 -5.94
C ARG A 24 2.78 -5.12 -5.67
N LEU A 25 1.62 -5.56 -5.18
CA LEU A 25 1.37 -6.97 -4.90
C LEU A 25 1.36 -7.80 -6.20
N SER A 26 0.84 -7.25 -7.30
CA SER A 26 0.68 -7.96 -8.57
C SER A 26 2.01 -8.40 -9.22
N VAL A 27 3.11 -7.70 -8.93
CA VAL A 27 4.45 -8.05 -9.44
C VAL A 27 5.17 -9.09 -8.59
N LEU A 28 4.60 -9.47 -7.43
CA LEU A 28 5.15 -10.54 -6.60
C LEU A 28 4.86 -11.91 -7.22
N SER A 29 5.72 -12.88 -6.91
CA SER A 29 5.51 -14.26 -7.33
C SER A 29 4.24 -14.84 -6.69
N SER A 30 3.54 -15.74 -7.39
CA SER A 30 2.27 -16.33 -6.92
C SER A 30 2.42 -17.20 -5.67
N ASP A 31 3.63 -17.70 -5.40
CA ASP A 31 4.00 -18.44 -4.19
C ASP A 31 4.38 -17.53 -3.02
N THR A 32 4.20 -16.20 -3.15
CA THR A 32 4.46 -15.26 -2.06
C THR A 32 3.34 -15.34 -1.04
N TYR A 33 3.72 -15.54 0.22
CA TYR A 33 2.82 -15.48 1.38
C TYR A 33 3.33 -14.45 2.38
N ALA A 34 2.39 -13.78 3.05
CA ALA A 34 2.69 -12.88 4.15
C ALA A 34 1.82 -13.20 5.36
N SER A 35 2.44 -13.18 6.55
CA SER A 35 1.72 -13.26 7.82
C SER A 35 1.26 -11.86 8.22
N ILE A 36 -0.04 -11.69 8.43
CA ILE A 36 -0.67 -10.44 8.86
C ILE A 36 -1.03 -10.57 10.34
N GLY A 37 -0.03 -10.38 11.20
CA GLY A 37 -0.19 -10.41 12.65
C GLY A 37 -0.91 -11.68 13.15
N SER A 38 -1.98 -11.49 13.91
CA SER A 38 -2.85 -12.57 14.42
C SER A 38 -3.94 -13.01 13.44
N GLU A 39 -4.14 -12.29 12.33
CA GLU A 39 -5.21 -12.57 11.35
C GLU A 39 -4.92 -13.80 10.49
N GLY A 40 -3.64 -14.16 10.37
CA GLY A 40 -3.21 -15.37 9.66
C GLY A 40 -2.21 -15.09 8.54
N SER A 41 -2.03 -16.07 7.66
CA SER A 41 -1.15 -15.97 6.50
C SER A 41 -1.95 -15.98 5.21
N PHE A 42 -1.62 -15.05 4.31
CA PHE A 42 -2.36 -14.82 3.08
C PHE A 42 -1.39 -14.93 1.90
N SER A 43 -1.84 -15.62 0.85
CA SER A 43 -1.17 -15.60 -0.45
C SER A 43 -1.24 -14.21 -1.08
N ARG A 44 -0.39 -13.95 -2.08
CA ARG A 44 -0.46 -12.76 -2.92
C ARG A 44 -1.88 -12.46 -3.40
N ASP A 45 -2.58 -13.46 -3.93
CA ASP A 45 -3.90 -13.28 -4.53
C ASP A 45 -5.00 -13.05 -3.48
N GLU A 46 -4.86 -13.63 -2.29
CA GLU A 46 -5.72 -13.31 -1.14
C GLU A 46 -5.51 -11.88 -0.66
N MET A 47 -4.26 -11.43 -0.54
CA MET A 47 -3.96 -10.05 -0.16
C MET A 47 -4.56 -9.05 -1.13
N ILE A 48 -4.43 -9.28 -2.45
CA ILE A 48 -5.03 -8.43 -3.48
C ILE A 48 -6.55 -8.36 -3.31
N ARG A 49 -7.22 -9.51 -3.14
CA ARG A 49 -8.68 -9.57 -2.94
C ARG A 49 -9.14 -8.79 -1.71
N HIS A 50 -8.44 -8.92 -0.59
CA HIS A 50 -8.77 -8.18 0.63
C HIS A 50 -8.58 -6.65 0.45
N VAL A 51 -7.48 -6.23 -0.17
CA VAL A 51 -7.20 -4.81 -0.46
C VAL A 51 -8.26 -4.21 -1.39
N GLU A 52 -8.64 -4.92 -2.46
CA GLU A 52 -9.70 -4.50 -3.37
C GLU A 52 -11.08 -4.44 -2.69
N ALA A 53 -11.39 -5.39 -1.81
CA ALA A 53 -12.62 -5.41 -1.03
C ALA A 53 -12.68 -4.28 0.01
N GLY A 54 -11.53 -3.75 0.44
CA GLY A 54 -11.45 -2.71 1.47
C GLY A 54 -11.95 -3.18 2.83
N ASP A 55 -11.89 -4.48 3.10
CA ASP A 55 -12.22 -5.04 4.41
C ASP A 55 -11.11 -4.76 5.44
N GLU A 56 -11.32 -5.15 6.69
CA GLU A 56 -10.37 -4.85 7.77
C GLU A 56 -8.99 -5.47 7.54
N ILE A 57 -8.91 -6.64 6.91
CA ILE A 57 -7.64 -7.27 6.53
C ILE A 57 -6.98 -6.46 5.41
N GLY A 58 -7.74 -6.05 4.39
CA GLY A 58 -7.29 -5.21 3.29
C GLY A 58 -6.72 -3.88 3.74
N LYS A 59 -7.45 -3.18 4.62
CA LYS A 59 -6.98 -1.94 5.26
C LYS A 59 -5.70 -2.18 6.04
N LYS A 60 -5.61 -3.30 6.77
CA LYS A 60 -4.39 -3.60 7.53
C LYS A 60 -3.19 -3.85 6.63
N ILE A 61 -3.41 -4.53 5.50
CA ILE A 61 -2.38 -4.73 4.48
C ILE A 61 -1.95 -3.37 3.90
N GLU A 62 -2.89 -2.48 3.56
CA GLU A 62 -2.58 -1.13 3.07
C GLU A 62 -1.70 -0.36 4.05
N GLU A 63 -2.04 -0.35 5.34
CA GLU A 63 -1.24 0.29 6.39
C GLU A 63 0.20 -0.24 6.41
N ILE A 64 0.36 -1.57 6.49
CA ILE A 64 1.69 -2.23 6.57
C ILE A 64 2.51 -1.91 5.33
N GLN A 65 1.91 -1.97 4.13
CA GLN A 65 2.63 -1.73 2.88
C GLN A 65 3.03 -0.26 2.74
N MET A 66 2.19 0.67 3.17
CA MET A 66 2.51 2.10 3.17
C MET A 66 3.58 2.45 4.19
N GLU A 67 3.55 1.86 5.38
CA GLU A 67 4.64 1.97 6.38
C GLU A 67 5.96 1.45 5.82
N TRP A 68 5.94 0.29 5.17
CA TRP A 68 7.12 -0.27 4.51
C TRP A 68 7.68 0.67 3.44
N LEU A 69 6.83 1.19 2.54
CA LEU A 69 7.22 2.16 1.50
C LEU A 69 7.82 3.45 2.09
N ARG A 70 7.22 3.98 3.16
CA ARG A 70 7.74 5.17 3.87
C ARG A 70 9.11 4.89 4.50
N SER A 71 9.28 3.74 5.14
CA SER A 71 10.55 3.33 5.74
C SER A 71 11.66 3.16 4.69
N TRP A 72 11.30 2.74 3.47
CA TRP A 72 12.22 2.64 2.34
C TRP A 72 12.69 4.01 1.86
N LYS A 73 11.76 4.96 1.74
CA LYS A 73 12.09 6.34 1.37
C LYS A 73 13.10 6.96 2.35
N GLU A 74 12.91 6.76 3.65
CA GLU A 74 13.83 7.26 4.69
C GLU A 74 15.24 6.65 4.56
N LYS A 75 15.33 5.36 4.26
CA LYS A 75 16.61 4.64 4.10
C LYS A 75 17.30 4.89 2.76
N ALA A 76 16.57 5.29 1.72
CA ALA A 76 17.13 5.54 0.39
C ALA A 76 17.73 6.94 0.22
N GLN A 77 17.66 7.81 1.23
CA GLN A 77 18.21 9.17 1.22
C GLN A 77 19.64 9.28 1.76
N VAL A 78 20.42 8.18 1.74
CA VAL A 78 21.86 8.15 2.06
C VAL A 78 22.73 8.32 0.82
#